data_AF-A0A8T6NCM9-F1
#
_entry.id   AF-A0A8T6NCM9-F1
#
_cell.length_a   1.000
_cell.length_b   1.000
_cell.length_c   1.000
_cell.angle_alpha   90.00
_cell.angle_beta   90.00
_cell.angle_gamma   90.00
#
_symmetry.space_group_name_H-M   'P 1'
#
loop_
_entity.id
_entity.type
_entity.pdbx_description
1 polymer ?
#
loop_
_entity_poly.entity_id
_entity_poly.type
_entity_poly.pdbx_seq_one_letter_code
_entity_poly.pdbx_strand_id
1 'polypeptide(L)'
;MEAAGIVEWEKIAVLDVTNGSRLETYAIKAPRGSGEICINGAAAHLVKPGDLVILLTFQGIEEDEIENHEPRIVHVDEQNKVIELSTTESNF
;
A
#
# COMPACT_ATOMS: atom_id res chain seq x y z
N MET A 1 -3.70 6.27 -2.68
CA MET A 1 -2.57 7.09 -2.17
C MET A 1 -3.01 7.98 -1.03
N GLU A 2 -3.83 9.02 -1.26
CA GLU A 2 -4.24 9.99 -0.21
C GLU A 2 -4.83 9.36 1.05
N ALA A 3 -5.74 8.39 0.89
CA ALA A 3 -6.35 7.66 2.00
C ALA A 3 -5.31 6.97 2.91
N ALA A 4 -4.24 6.43 2.32
CA ALA A 4 -3.15 5.76 3.03
C ALA A 4 -2.03 6.74 3.44
N GLY A 5 -2.14 8.03 3.13
CA GLY A 5 -1.07 9.01 3.39
C GLY A 5 0.17 8.89 2.49
N ILE A 6 0.14 8.04 1.46
CA ILE A 6 1.28 7.81 0.57
C ILE A 6 1.48 9.00 -0.37
N VAL A 7 2.70 9.52 -0.44
CA VAL A 7 3.09 10.62 -1.34
C VAL A 7 3.77 10.09 -2.61
N GLU A 8 3.79 10.93 -3.64
CA GLU A 8 4.47 10.59 -4.90
C GLU A 8 5.98 10.50 -4.67
N TRP A 9 6.61 9.49 -5.28
CA TRP A 9 8.01 9.12 -5.12
C TRP A 9 8.40 8.53 -3.76
N GLU A 10 7.43 8.31 -2.87
CA GLU A 10 7.69 7.63 -1.59
C GLU A 10 8.11 6.19 -1.81
N LYS A 11 9.10 5.73 -1.03
CA LYS A 11 9.50 4.33 -0.99
C LYS A 11 8.33 3.48 -0.48
N ILE A 12 7.98 2.46 -1.25
CA ILE A 12 6.86 1.56 -0.95
C ILE A 12 7.33 0.11 -1.06
N ALA A 13 6.92 -0.71 -0.10
CA ALA A 13 7.06 -2.16 -0.22
C ALA A 13 5.77 -2.76 -0.81
N VAL A 14 5.94 -3.66 -1.77
CA VAL A 14 4.87 -4.42 -2.41
C VAL A 14 5.00 -5.87 -1.96
N LEU A 15 3.98 -6.35 -1.27
CA LEU A 15 3.89 -7.73 -0.80
C LEU A 15 2.83 -8.46 -1.59
N ASP A 16 3.24 -9.42 -2.40
CA ASP A 16 2.34 -10.22 -3.22
C ASP A 16 1.78 -11.39 -2.41
N VAL A 17 0.48 -11.36 -2.12
CA VAL A 17 -0.21 -12.41 -1.36
C VAL A 17 -0.43 -13.65 -2.22
N THR A 18 -0.60 -13.48 -3.53
CA THR A 18 -0.86 -14.57 -4.46
C THR A 18 0.35 -15.49 -4.61
N ASN A 19 1.55 -14.93 -4.76
CA ASN A 19 2.77 -15.71 -5.05
C ASN A 19 3.88 -15.60 -4.00
N GLY A 20 3.74 -14.71 -3.00
CA GLY A 20 4.70 -14.56 -1.90
C GLY A 20 5.90 -13.66 -2.20
N SER A 21 5.98 -13.06 -3.40
CA SER A 21 7.06 -12.12 -3.75
C SER A 21 7.02 -10.88 -2.85
N ARG A 22 8.22 -10.35 -2.54
CA ARG A 22 8.39 -9.15 -1.74
C ARG A 22 9.42 -8.26 -2.42
N LEU A 23 9.08 -7.01 -2.67
CA LEU A 23 9.99 -6.05 -3.30
C LEU A 23 9.76 -4.64 -2.75
N GLU A 24 10.75 -3.79 -2.93
CA GLU A 24 10.66 -2.36 -2.62
C GLU A 24 10.82 -1.56 -3.91
N THR A 25 10.04 -0.49 -4.04
CA THR A 25 10.07 0.44 -5.17
C THR A 25 9.59 1.81 -4.70
N TYR A 26 9.15 2.67 -5.62
CA TYR A 26 8.53 3.97 -5.31
C TYR A 26 7.14 4.10 -5.94
N ALA A 27 6.28 4.92 -5.32
CA ALA A 27 4.91 5.16 -5.78
C ALA A 27 4.83 6.28 -6.83
N ILE A 28 4.02 6.08 -7.87
CA ILE A 28 3.70 7.08 -8.91
C ILE A 28 2.18 7.28 -8.92
N LYS A 29 1.71 8.52 -9.11
CA LYS A 29 0.27 8.81 -9.16
C LYS A 29 -0.37 8.26 -10.43
N ALA A 30 -1.50 7.58 -10.25
CA ALA A 30 -2.47 7.27 -11.30
C ALA A 30 -3.62 8.30 -11.32
N PRO A 31 -4.44 8.36 -12.38
CA PRO A 31 -5.63 9.22 -12.41
C PRO A 31 -6.54 9.00 -11.19
N ARG A 32 -7.01 10.09 -10.56
CA ARG A 32 -7.86 10.00 -9.37
C ARG A 32 -9.13 9.19 -9.68
N GLY A 33 -9.43 8.22 -8.80
CA GLY A 33 -10.65 7.41 -8.89
C GLY A 33 -10.57 6.25 -9.89
N SER A 34 -9.43 6.02 -10.55
CA SER A 34 -9.29 4.90 -11.49
C SER A 34 -9.26 3.53 -10.82
N GLY A 35 -8.85 3.45 -9.55
CA GLY A 35 -8.56 2.18 -8.87
C GLY A 35 -7.32 1.46 -9.43
N GLU A 36 -6.50 2.15 -10.23
CA GLU A 36 -5.38 1.53 -10.92
C GLU A 36 -4.21 1.22 -9.97
N ILE A 37 -3.82 -0.05 -9.94
CA ILE A 37 -2.55 -0.53 -9.39
C ILE A 37 -1.73 -1.09 -10.54
N CYS A 38 -0.72 -0.34 -10.98
CA CYS A 38 0.12 -0.71 -12.11
C CYS A 38 1.55 -0.99 -11.65
N ILE A 39 2.00 -2.23 -11.85
CA ILE A 39 3.39 -2.63 -11.57
C ILE A 39 4.20 -2.56 -12.87
N ASN A 40 5.21 -1.70 -12.87
CA ASN A 40 6.00 -1.37 -14.06
C ASN A 40 7.42 -1.93 -14.02
N GLY A 41 8.02 -2.07 -15.19
CA GLY A 41 9.44 -2.38 -15.35
C GLY A 41 9.85 -3.69 -14.68
N ALA A 42 10.99 -3.67 -13.98
CA ALA A 42 11.55 -4.87 -13.35
C ALA A 42 10.60 -5.54 -12.33
N ALA A 43 9.76 -4.76 -11.65
CA ALA A 43 8.80 -5.29 -10.69
C ALA A 43 7.72 -6.17 -11.33
N ALA A 44 7.41 -5.96 -12.62
CA ALA A 44 6.42 -6.78 -13.35
C ALA A 44 6.89 -8.22 -13.58
N HIS A 45 8.17 -8.53 -13.35
CA HIS A 45 8.64 -9.92 -13.32
C HIS A 45 8.09 -10.68 -12.10
N LEU A 46 7.83 -9.98 -10.98
CA LEU A 46 7.48 -10.55 -9.68
C LEU A 46 5.97 -10.46 -9.35
N VAL A 47 5.26 -9.48 -9.92
CA VAL A 47 3.81 -9.27 -9.69
C VAL A 47 3.09 -9.23 -11.03
N LYS A 48 1.97 -9.94 -11.15
CA LYS A 48 1.18 -10.05 -12.39
C LYS A 48 -0.18 -9.35 -12.26
N PRO A 49 -0.79 -8.94 -13.39
CA PRO A 49 -2.17 -8.47 -13.37
C PRO A 49 -3.10 -9.51 -12.74
N GLY A 50 -3.88 -9.09 -11.74
CA GLY A 50 -4.79 -9.95 -10.98
C GLY A 50 -4.22 -10.50 -9.67
N ASP A 51 -2.93 -10.32 -9.38
CA ASP A 51 -2.38 -10.68 -8.08
C ASP A 51 -2.92 -9.77 -6.98
N LEU A 52 -3.22 -10.35 -5.81
CA LEU A 52 -3.60 -9.61 -4.62
C LEU A 52 -2.32 -9.13 -3.94
N VAL A 53 -2.21 -7.81 -3.73
CA VAL A 53 -1.02 -7.20 -3.13
C VAL A 53 -1.37 -6.36 -1.91
N ILE A 54 -0.46 -6.33 -0.94
CA ILE A 54 -0.44 -5.37 0.15
C ILE A 54 0.63 -4.33 -0.15
N LEU A 55 0.25 -3.06 -0.04
CA LEU A 55 1.14 -1.91 -0.23
C LEU A 55 1.38 -1.24 1.12
N LEU A 56 2.64 -1.02 1.48
CA LEU A 56 3.00 -0.42 2.77
C LEU A 56 4.17 0.54 2.64
N THR A 57 4.13 1.61 3.44
CA THR A 57 5.25 2.51 3.63
C THR A 57 5.62 2.56 5.11
N PHE A 58 6.83 3.02 5.40
CA PHE A 58 7.32 3.17 6.77
C PHE A 58 7.69 4.62 7.01
N GLN A 59 7.44 5.08 8.22
CA GLN A 59 7.89 6.38 8.69
C GLN A 59 8.74 6.18 9.95
N GLY A 60 9.86 6.90 10.02
CA GLY A 60 10.58 7.05 11.28
C GLY A 60 9.77 7.97 12.21
N ILE A 61 9.57 7.52 13.44
CA ILE A 61 8.92 8.28 14.51
C ILE A 61 9.89 8.40 15.68
N GLU A 62 9.78 9.49 16.43
CA GLU A 62 10.54 9.69 17.66
C GLU A 62 10.04 8.73 18.75
N GLU A 63 10.90 8.38 19.70
CA GLU A 63 10.62 7.36 20.72
C GLU A 63 9.42 7.73 21.62
N ASP A 64 9.26 9.01 21.94
CA ASP A 64 8.16 9.55 22.74
C ASP A 64 6.81 9.59 22.00
N GLU A 65 6.83 9.46 20.67
CA GLU A 65 5.62 9.41 19.84
C GLU A 65 5.16 7.97 19.56
N ILE A 66 5.93 6.93 19.95
CA ILE A 66 5.60 5.52 19.66
C ILE A 66 4.23 5.12 20.20
N GLU A 67 3.91 5.50 21.45
CA GLU A 67 2.62 5.14 22.08
C GLU A 67 1.42 5.86 21.45
N ASN A 68 1.65 7.00 20.80
CA ASN A 68 0.61 7.82 20.18
C ASN A 68 0.52 7.62 18.66
N HIS A 69 1.46 6.86 18.07
CA HIS A 69 1.49 6.66 16.63
C HIS A 69 0.38 5.72 16.17
N GLU A 70 -0.49 6.25 15.30
CA GLU A 70 -1.54 5.47 14.65
C GLU A 70 -1.22 5.28 13.16
N PRO A 71 -1.16 4.03 12.66
CA PRO A 71 -0.99 3.77 11.24
C PRO A 71 -2.24 4.19 10.45
N ARG A 72 -2.09 4.34 9.14
CA ARG A 72 -3.23 4.50 8.22
C ARG A 72 -3.49 3.18 7.50
N ILE A 73 -4.55 2.48 7.89
CA ILE A 73 -4.95 1.22 7.27
C ILE A 73 -6.12 1.50 6.33
N VAL A 74 -5.99 1.07 5.08
CA VAL A 74 -7.00 1.27 4.03
C VAL A 74 -7.39 -0.09 3.47
N HIS A 75 -8.61 -0.53 3.77
CA HIS A 75 -9.18 -1.71 3.11
C HIS A 75 -9.88 -1.29 1.83
N VAL A 76 -9.74 -2.13 0.80
CA VAL A 76 -10.34 -1.92 -0.51
C VAL A 76 -11.13 -3.14 -0.95
N ASP A 77 -12.10 -2.94 -1.85
CA ASP A 77 -12.82 -4.02 -2.52
C ASP A 77 -12.05 -4.58 -3.74
N GLU A 78 -12.65 -5.56 -4.43
CA GLU A 78 -12.12 -6.19 -5.64
C GLU A 78 -11.93 -5.21 -6.83
N GLN A 79 -12.50 -4.00 -6.75
CA GLN A 79 -12.32 -2.92 -7.73
C GLN A 79 -11.38 -1.83 -7.20
N ASN A 80 -10.61 -2.12 -6.15
CA ASN A 80 -9.67 -1.20 -5.49
C ASN A 80 -10.33 0.08 -4.96
N LYS A 81 -11.63 0.06 -4.64
CA LYS A 81 -12.32 1.17 -3.99
C LYS A 81 -12.23 1.02 -2.49
N VAL A 82 -12.00 2.14 -1.80
CA VAL A 82 -11.93 2.17 -0.34
C VAL A 82 -13.27 1.77 0.26
N ILE A 83 -13.24 0.77 1.15
CA ILE A 83 -14.41 0.31 1.92
C ILE A 83 -14.29 0.64 3.40
N GLU A 84 -13.07 0.76 3.93
CA GLU A 84 -12.82 1.06 5.34
C GLU A 84 -11.49 1.80 5.52
N LEU A 85 -11.49 2.76 6.44
CA LEU A 85 -10.30 3.43 6.95
C LEU A 85 -10.20 3.12 8.44
N SER A 86 -9.05 2.64 8.87
CA SER A 86 -8.80 2.26 10.26
C SER A 86 -7.40 2.70 10.71
N THR A 87 -7.25 2.83 12.02
CA THR A 87 -5.96 3.05 12.69
C THR A 87 -5.51 1.83 13.51
N THR A 88 -6.34 0.78 13.52
CA THR A 88 -6.07 -0.50 14.18
C THR A 88 -6.37 -1.64 13.23
N GLU A 89 -5.59 -2.71 13.29
CA GLU A 89 -5.92 -3.91 12.53
C GLU A 89 -7.14 -4.55 13.18
N SER A 90 -8.27 -4.53 12.47
CA SER A 90 -9.47 -5.26 12.85
C SER A 90 -9.13 -6.75 12.71
N ASN A 91 -8.76 -7.38 13.81
CA ASN A 91 -8.55 -8.82 13.87
C ASN A 91 -9.72 -9.54 13.19
N PHE A 92 -9.41 -10.55 12.37
CA PHE A 92 -10.36 -11.53 11.83
C PHE A 92 -11.43 -11.95 12.85
#